data_AF-A0A349GPD8-F1
#
_entry.id   AF-A0A349GPD8-F1
#
_cell.length_a   1.000
_cell.length_b   1.000
_cell.length_c   1.000
_cell.angle_alpha   90.00
_cell.angle_beta   90.00
_cell.angle_gamma   90.00
#
_symmetry.space_group_name_H-M   'P 1'
#
loop_
_entity.id
_entity.type
_entity.pdbx_description
1 polymer ?
#
loop_
_entity_poly.entity_id
_entity_poly.type
_entity_poly.pdbx_seq_one_letter_code
_entity_poly.pdbx_strand_id
1 'polypeptide(L)'
;ENGFDDISILHNNHYRYENIGICGTRGWVQMADEPADAKILAREVQRLETSLASAAAENLMPVVFLHYPPVYGSNCNYEIIESMRKYGVKKCYYGHVHGYAQKNAITGERDGIDFRMISGDYIQFSPEKVM
;
A
#
# COMPACT_ATOMS: atom_id res chain seq x y z
N GLU A 1 12.53 -17.60 23.41
CA GLU A 1 12.27 -17.33 21.99
C GLU A 1 10.77 -17.31 21.78
N ASN A 2 10.23 -16.33 21.05
CA ASN A 2 8.79 -16.10 20.93
C ASN A 2 8.13 -16.90 19.78
N GLY A 3 8.79 -17.94 19.26
CA GLY A 3 8.25 -18.80 18.19
C GLY A 3 8.10 -18.11 16.83
N PHE A 4 8.91 -17.09 16.55
CA PHE A 4 8.99 -16.45 15.24
C PHE A 4 10.29 -16.88 14.56
N ASP A 5 10.16 -17.87 13.68
CA ASP A 5 11.32 -18.54 13.09
C ASP A 5 11.68 -17.96 11.71
N ASP A 6 10.76 -17.21 11.09
CA ASP A 6 10.90 -16.67 9.73
C ASP A 6 10.47 -15.19 9.65
N ILE A 7 11.38 -14.34 9.15
CA ILE A 7 11.08 -12.95 8.75
C ILE A 7 11.52 -12.74 7.29
N SER A 8 10.58 -12.28 6.48
CA SER A 8 10.79 -12.00 5.06
C SER A 8 10.57 -10.52 4.78
N ILE A 9 11.51 -9.89 4.08
CA ILE A 9 11.46 -8.46 3.77
C ILE A 9 10.97 -8.26 2.34
N LEU A 10 9.84 -7.57 2.19
CA LEU A 10 9.33 -7.14 0.90
C LEU A 10 10.27 -6.09 0.30
N HIS A 11 10.93 -6.42 -0.80
CA HIS A 11 11.88 -5.54 -1.49
C HIS A 11 11.88 -5.82 -2.99
N ASN A 12 11.15 -5.00 -3.76
CA ASN A 12 11.05 -5.12 -5.22
C ASN A 12 10.63 -6.54 -5.68
N ASN A 13 9.83 -7.22 -4.86
CA ASN A 13 9.30 -8.56 -5.09
C ASN A 13 7.86 -8.63 -4.57
N HIS A 14 7.27 -9.81 -4.62
CA HIS A 14 6.05 -10.14 -3.89
C HIS A 14 6.30 -11.38 -3.03
N TYR A 15 5.39 -11.65 -2.11
CA TYR A 15 5.30 -12.94 -1.44
C TYR A 15 3.94 -13.58 -1.74
N ARG A 16 3.96 -14.87 -2.09
CA ARG A 16 2.75 -15.65 -2.29
C ARG A 16 2.13 -16.00 -0.94
N TYR A 17 0.82 -15.82 -0.83
CA TYR A 17 0.00 -16.41 0.22
C TYR A 17 -1.28 -16.96 -0.43
N GLU A 18 -1.45 -18.28 -0.42
CA GLU A 18 -2.52 -18.96 -1.16
C GLU A 18 -2.59 -18.51 -2.64
N ASN A 19 -3.67 -17.83 -3.03
CA ASN A 19 -3.93 -17.30 -4.37
C ASN A 19 -3.66 -15.79 -4.50
N ILE A 20 -3.08 -15.16 -3.48
CA ILE A 20 -2.70 -13.74 -3.52
C ILE A 20 -1.18 -13.53 -3.58
N GLY A 21 -0.82 -12.39 -4.16
CA GLY A 21 0.52 -11.83 -4.09
C GLY A 21 0.51 -10.63 -3.15
N ILE A 22 1.25 -10.73 -2.04
CA ILE A 22 1.51 -9.64 -1.12
C ILE A 22 2.51 -8.72 -1.80
N CYS A 23 2.03 -7.55 -2.23
CA CYS A 23 2.79 -6.56 -2.98
C CYS A 23 2.89 -5.25 -2.19
N GLY A 24 3.81 -4.38 -2.57
CA GLY A 24 3.96 -3.12 -1.87
C GLY A 24 5.24 -2.37 -2.13
N THR A 25 5.26 -1.16 -1.58
CA THR A 25 6.40 -0.25 -1.53
C THR A 25 6.18 0.72 -0.37
N ARG A 26 7.10 1.65 -0.13
CA ARG A 26 6.86 2.71 0.88
C ARG A 26 5.66 3.57 0.49
N GLY A 27 5.45 3.82 -0.79
CA GLY A 27 4.35 4.64 -1.31
C GLY A 27 4.68 6.13 -1.16
N TRP A 28 3.79 6.98 -1.65
CA TRP A 28 3.97 8.43 -1.59
C TRP A 28 2.64 9.15 -1.78
N VAL A 29 2.39 10.19 -1.00
CA VAL A 29 1.44 11.25 -1.35
C VAL A 29 2.01 12.56 -0.84
N GLN A 30 1.81 13.63 -1.61
CA GLN A 30 2.21 14.95 -1.16
C GLN A 30 1.37 15.33 0.07
N MET A 31 2.04 15.50 1.21
CA MET A 31 1.46 16.08 2.42
C MET A 31 1.77 17.57 2.44
N ALA A 32 0.96 18.38 3.12
CA ALA A 32 1.06 19.85 3.08
C ALA A 32 2.46 20.39 3.45
N ASP A 33 3.25 19.58 4.16
CA ASP A 33 4.53 19.97 4.74
C ASP A 33 5.74 19.35 3.99
N GLU A 34 5.51 18.55 2.95
CA GLU A 34 6.57 17.84 2.22
C GLU A 34 6.54 18.16 0.71
N PRO A 35 7.62 18.71 0.12
CA PRO A 35 7.74 18.81 -1.33
C PRO A 35 7.76 17.39 -1.91
N ALA A 36 6.90 17.12 -2.89
CA ALA A 36 6.98 15.89 -3.64
C ALA A 36 8.28 15.88 -4.46
N ASP A 37 9.26 15.07 -4.06
CA ASP A 37 10.45 14.82 -4.87
C ASP A 37 10.06 13.87 -6.02
N ALA A 38 9.96 14.41 -7.22
CA ALA A 38 9.62 13.66 -8.44
C ALA A 38 10.52 12.42 -8.64
N LYS A 39 11.79 12.49 -8.19
CA LYS A 39 12.72 11.36 -8.26
C LYS A 39 12.35 10.26 -7.27
N ILE A 40 11.88 10.61 -6.07
CA ILE A 40 11.40 9.64 -5.09
C ILE A 40 10.09 9.03 -5.57
N LEU A 41 9.16 9.84 -6.07
CA LEU A 41 7.90 9.36 -6.63
C LEU A 41 8.14 8.34 -7.75
N ALA A 42 8.96 8.68 -8.75
CA ALA A 42 9.27 7.79 -9.86
C ALA A 42 9.88 6.45 -9.39
N ARG A 43 10.71 6.49 -8.33
CA ARG A 43 11.27 5.27 -7.73
C ARG A 43 10.20 4.42 -7.06
N GLU A 44 9.30 5.03 -6.28
CA GLU A 44 8.23 4.30 -5.60
C GLU A 44 7.23 3.68 -6.58
N VAL A 45 6.90 4.39 -7.67
CA VAL A 45 6.09 3.85 -8.77
C VAL A 45 6.77 2.63 -9.39
N GLN A 46 8.06 2.74 -9.75
CA GLN A 46 8.81 1.62 -10.33
C GLN A 46 8.87 0.40 -9.39
N ARG A 47 9.05 0.62 -8.09
CA ARG A 47 9.08 -0.45 -7.08
C ARG A 47 7.74 -1.15 -6.96
N LEU A 48 6.65 -0.38 -6.94
CA LEU A 48 5.30 -0.93 -6.92
C LEU A 48 5.03 -1.74 -8.19
N GLU A 49 5.33 -1.20 -9.37
CA GLU A 49 5.17 -1.94 -10.63
C GLU A 49 6.00 -3.23 -10.66
N THR A 50 7.23 -3.21 -10.14
CA THR A 50 8.08 -4.42 -10.05
C THR A 50 7.44 -5.48 -9.14
N SER A 51 6.95 -5.06 -7.97
CA SER A 51 6.25 -5.93 -7.02
C SER A 51 5.00 -6.56 -7.66
N LEU A 52 4.15 -5.73 -8.28
CA LEU A 52 2.92 -6.16 -8.95
C LEU A 52 3.18 -7.07 -10.16
N ALA A 53 4.18 -6.75 -10.99
CA ALA A 53 4.56 -7.57 -12.13
C ALA A 53 5.04 -8.96 -11.70
N SER A 54 5.76 -9.06 -10.58
CA SER A 54 6.21 -10.35 -10.06
C SER A 54 5.05 -11.25 -9.61
N ALA A 55 4.02 -10.69 -8.96
CA ALA A 55 2.82 -11.45 -8.60
C ALA A 55 1.99 -11.83 -9.83
N ALA A 56 1.88 -10.93 -10.81
CA ALA A 56 1.16 -11.19 -12.06
C ALA A 56 1.81 -12.31 -12.89
N ALA A 57 3.15 -12.38 -12.92
CA ALA A 57 3.89 -13.47 -13.57
C ALA A 57 3.57 -14.86 -12.97
N GLU A 58 3.12 -14.88 -11.71
CA GLU A 58 2.70 -16.08 -10.99
C GLU A 58 1.17 -16.32 -11.02
N ASN A 59 0.42 -15.52 -11.77
CA ASN A 59 -1.05 -15.52 -11.85
C ASN A 59 -1.74 -15.34 -10.48
N LEU A 60 -1.15 -14.53 -9.60
CA LEU A 60 -1.68 -14.24 -8.28
C LEU A 60 -2.53 -12.96 -8.28
N MET A 61 -3.55 -12.91 -7.42
CA MET A 61 -4.31 -11.67 -7.18
C MET A 61 -3.50 -10.73 -6.29
N PRO A 62 -3.11 -9.53 -6.76
CA PRO A 62 -2.28 -8.64 -5.96
C PRO A 62 -3.08 -7.96 -4.84
N VAL A 63 -2.52 -8.00 -3.62
CA VAL A 63 -2.96 -7.21 -2.46
C VAL A 63 -1.82 -6.28 -2.07
N VAL A 64 -2.09 -4.97 -2.03
CA VAL A 64 -1.05 -3.96 -1.88
C VAL A 64 -0.99 -3.44 -0.45
N PHE A 65 0.23 -3.32 0.07
CA PHE A 65 0.55 -2.66 1.33
C PHE A 65 1.46 -1.46 1.07
N LEU A 66 1.09 -0.29 1.60
CA LEU A 66 1.87 0.94 1.51
C LEU A 66 2.15 1.49 2.90
N HIS A 67 3.27 2.19 3.08
CA HIS A 67 3.45 2.97 4.30
C HIS A 67 2.67 4.29 4.20
N TYR A 68 2.95 5.09 3.18
CA TYR A 68 2.25 6.36 2.92
C TYR A 68 0.95 6.10 2.13
N PRO A 69 -0.15 6.80 2.46
CA PRO A 69 -1.37 6.73 1.66
C PRO A 69 -1.10 7.14 0.20
N PRO A 70 -1.81 6.59 -0.79
CA PRO A 70 -1.83 7.14 -2.14
C PRO A 70 -2.83 8.30 -2.28
N VAL A 71 -3.70 8.51 -1.29
CA VAL A 71 -4.72 9.56 -1.23
C VAL A 71 -4.79 10.12 0.19
N TYR A 72 -4.72 11.44 0.33
CA TYR A 72 -4.87 12.11 1.62
C TYR A 72 -5.44 13.53 1.45
N GLY A 73 -6.58 13.81 2.11
CA GLY A 73 -7.31 15.06 1.91
C GLY A 73 -7.68 15.27 0.44
N SER A 74 -7.28 16.40 -0.13
CA SER A 74 -7.45 16.70 -1.56
C SER A 74 -6.33 16.15 -2.44
N ASN A 75 -5.26 15.62 -1.86
CA ASN A 75 -4.09 15.14 -2.61
C ASN A 75 -4.27 13.68 -3.03
N CYS A 76 -3.88 13.38 -4.27
CA CYS A 76 -4.00 12.06 -4.86
C CYS A 76 -2.76 11.78 -5.72
N ASN A 77 -2.10 10.67 -5.45
CA ASN A 77 -1.00 10.17 -6.27
C ASN A 77 -1.54 9.26 -7.38
N TYR A 78 -1.88 9.86 -8.51
CA TYR A 78 -2.46 9.14 -9.64
C TYR A 78 -1.50 8.09 -10.23
N GLU A 79 -0.19 8.29 -10.19
CA GLU A 79 0.77 7.30 -10.74
C GLU A 79 0.72 5.98 -9.96
N ILE A 80 0.62 6.06 -8.63
CA ILE A 80 0.48 4.88 -7.77
C ILE A 80 -0.90 4.23 -7.95
N ILE A 81 -1.97 5.03 -8.02
CA ILE A 81 -3.34 4.51 -8.26
C ILE A 81 -3.43 3.79 -9.61
N GLU A 82 -2.92 4.41 -10.68
CA GLU A 82 -2.95 3.82 -12.02
C GLU A 82 -2.08 2.55 -12.10
N SER A 83 -0.95 2.52 -11.39
CA SER A 83 -0.14 1.29 -11.25
C SER A 83 -0.99 0.17 -10.62
N MET A 84 -1.68 0.43 -9.51
CA MET A 84 -2.56 -0.56 -8.90
C MET A 84 -3.70 -1.02 -9.83
N ARG A 85 -4.33 -0.09 -10.54
CA ARG A 85 -5.43 -0.38 -11.48
C ARG A 85 -4.97 -1.24 -12.67
N LYS A 86 -3.81 -0.92 -13.26
CA LYS A 86 -3.20 -1.68 -14.37
C LYS A 86 -3.02 -3.16 -14.06
N TYR A 87 -2.70 -3.49 -12.81
CA TYR A 87 -2.52 -4.87 -12.35
C TYR A 87 -3.76 -5.47 -11.66
N GLY A 88 -4.90 -4.78 -11.71
CA GLY A 88 -6.18 -5.30 -11.20
C GLY A 88 -6.25 -5.41 -9.67
N VAL A 89 -5.47 -4.62 -8.93
CA VAL A 89 -5.52 -4.57 -7.46
C VAL A 89 -6.94 -4.20 -7.01
N LYS A 90 -7.45 -4.92 -6.00
CA LYS A 90 -8.78 -4.66 -5.40
C LYS A 90 -8.73 -4.23 -3.94
N LYS A 91 -7.61 -4.48 -3.26
CA LYS A 91 -7.42 -4.14 -1.84
C LYS A 91 -6.07 -3.46 -1.65
N CYS A 92 -6.08 -2.32 -0.99
CA CYS A 92 -4.88 -1.58 -0.60
C CYS A 92 -4.95 -1.24 0.88
N TYR A 93 -3.97 -1.71 1.65
CA TYR A 93 -3.81 -1.37 3.06
C TYR A 93 -2.68 -0.36 3.21
N TYR A 94 -2.86 0.65 4.06
CA TYR A 94 -1.81 1.65 4.28
C TYR A 94 -1.80 2.20 5.70
N GLY A 95 -0.68 2.79 6.14
CA GLY A 95 -0.51 3.34 7.48
C GLY A 95 -0.16 4.83 7.50
N HIS A 96 0.86 5.18 8.29
CA HIS A 96 1.48 6.51 8.39
C HIS A 96 0.64 7.62 9.05
N VAL A 97 -0.68 7.64 8.87
CA VAL A 97 -1.55 8.71 9.38
C VAL A 97 -1.99 8.44 10.82
N HIS A 98 -1.76 9.39 11.74
CA HIS A 98 -2.01 9.23 13.18
C HIS A 98 -2.82 10.39 13.78
N GLY A 99 -3.51 10.12 14.89
CA GLY A 99 -4.27 11.11 15.65
C GLY A 99 -5.28 11.90 14.81
N TYR A 100 -5.34 13.22 15.00
CA TYR A 100 -6.32 14.08 14.32
C TYR A 100 -6.19 14.09 12.78
N ALA A 101 -5.02 13.74 12.23
CA ALA A 101 -4.78 13.66 10.79
C ALA A 101 -5.61 12.56 10.11
N GLN A 102 -6.05 11.55 10.86
CA GLN A 102 -6.87 10.43 10.37
C GLN A 102 -8.16 10.87 9.69
N LYS A 103 -8.72 12.04 10.04
CA LYS A 103 -9.95 12.57 9.40
C LYS A 103 -9.82 12.82 7.90
N ASN A 104 -8.60 12.94 7.39
CA ASN A 104 -8.30 13.19 5.97
C ASN A 104 -7.89 11.91 5.24
N ALA A 105 -7.81 10.78 5.94
CA ALA A 105 -7.47 9.49 5.37
C ALA A 105 -8.63 8.93 4.52
N ILE A 106 -8.30 8.20 3.47
CA ILE A 106 -9.30 7.47 2.69
C ILE A 106 -9.60 6.11 3.35
N THR A 107 -10.88 5.77 3.49
CA THR A 107 -11.28 4.42 3.87
C THR A 107 -12.54 4.05 3.11
N GLY A 108 -12.54 2.86 2.51
CA GLY A 108 -13.58 2.39 1.61
C GLY A 108 -13.16 2.41 0.13
N GLU A 109 -14.14 2.22 -0.75
CA GLU A 109 -13.90 2.06 -2.18
C GLU A 109 -13.66 3.40 -2.89
N ARG A 110 -12.60 3.43 -3.70
CA ARG A 110 -12.33 4.49 -4.67
C ARG A 110 -11.62 3.90 -5.88
N ASP A 111 -12.05 4.32 -7.07
CA ASP A 111 -11.46 3.90 -8.33
C ASP A 111 -11.41 2.35 -8.49
N GLY A 112 -12.37 1.64 -7.86
CA GLY A 112 -12.44 0.18 -7.85
C GLY A 112 -11.46 -0.54 -6.92
N ILE A 113 -10.82 0.19 -5.99
CA ILE A 113 -9.90 -0.31 -4.97
C ILE A 113 -10.49 -0.02 -3.59
N ASP A 114 -10.62 -1.04 -2.73
CA ASP A 114 -10.97 -0.86 -1.31
C ASP A 114 -9.73 -0.47 -0.50
N PHE A 115 -9.72 0.76 0.01
CA PHE A 115 -8.64 1.30 0.83
C PHE A 115 -8.92 1.10 2.32
N ARG A 116 -7.93 0.57 3.04
CA ARG A 116 -7.99 0.35 4.49
C ARG A 116 -6.82 1.02 5.17
N MET A 117 -7.09 2.02 6.01
CA MET A 117 -6.07 2.58 6.89
C MET A 117 -5.86 1.63 8.07
N ILE A 118 -4.61 1.25 8.31
CA ILE A 118 -4.19 0.29 9.33
C ILE A 118 -3.11 0.85 10.27
N SER A 119 -3.08 2.17 10.47
CA SER A 119 -2.27 2.80 11.51
C SER A 119 -2.65 2.24 12.89
N GLY A 120 -1.65 1.95 13.73
CA GLY A 120 -1.87 1.24 15.00
C GLY A 120 -2.89 1.90 15.92
N ASP A 121 -2.82 3.22 16.07
CA ASP A 121 -3.78 4.00 16.88
C ASP A 121 -5.19 4.05 16.25
N TYR A 122 -5.30 3.93 14.92
CA TYR A 122 -6.58 3.85 14.22
C TYR A 122 -7.27 2.51 14.43
N ILE A 123 -6.54 1.40 14.28
CA ILE A 123 -7.06 0.03 14.50
C ILE A 123 -7.06 -0.38 15.98
N GLN A 124 -6.83 0.57 16.89
CA GLN A 124 -6.79 0.36 18.34
C GLN A 124 -5.80 -0.73 18.76
N PHE A 125 -4.68 -0.84 18.04
CA PHE A 125 -3.65 -1.86 18.20
C PHE A 125 -4.18 -3.31 18.11
N SER A 126 -5.35 -3.49 17.48
CA SER A 126 -5.89 -4.79 17.13
C SER A 126 -5.53 -5.09 15.67
N PRO A 127 -4.88 -6.23 15.37
CA PRO A 127 -4.55 -6.59 13.99
C PRO A 127 -5.77 -6.58 13.07
N GLU A 128 -5.61 -5.98 11.89
CA GLU A 128 -6.63 -6.02 10.83
C GLU A 128 -6.56 -7.36 10.11
N LYS A 129 -7.71 -8.02 9.96
CA LYS A 129 -7.80 -9.26 9.20
C LYS A 129 -7.70 -8.96 7.70
N VAL A 130 -6.63 -9.42 7.07
CA VAL A 130 -6.46 -9.36 5.62
C VAL A 130 -7.09 -10.60 4.98
N MET A 131 -8.27 -10.40 4.37
CA MET A 131 -9.12 -11.44 3.73
C MET A 131 -9.79 -12.42 4.70
#